data_AF-A0A1M3EK95-F1
#
_entry.id   AF-A0A1M3EK95-F1
#
_cell.length_a   1.000
_cell.length_b   1.000
_cell.length_c   1.000
_cell.angle_alpha   90.00
_cell.angle_beta   90.00
_cell.angle_gamma   90.00
#
_symmetry.space_group_name_H-M   'P 1'
#
loop_
_entity.id
_entity.type
_entity.pdbx_description
1 polymer ?
#
loop_
_entity_poly.entity_id
_entity_poly.type
_entity_poly.pdbx_seq_one_letter_code
_entity_poly.pdbx_strand_id
1 'polypeptide(L)'
;MRAGRAFALVCVLVGLASGCTAGGTAGPTDARPTGATVAPAPTDPSAADVRTRGVALTANGVSAAAVPDATVTADASTDPDGSAHLHLVVKDGTESGSPTTAATSPTTSAPAAVPLAWLTGPAGSTAAVLEDGSAVISASDGSFLLGLSAPTPSARFTVVGTPAAVLRIDHVTGSALGATATGAPVTTWLSGSAVVAATWGVAEGGRSLEVTPSEWARTGTLAAQQALWSQLVAQHPDANSPTMHEQLLCHVLGAAGKSTWHIEPWRPQVDALTMLRTRCNPTAADVATPPAPTAANG
;
A
#
# COMPACT_ATOMS: atom_id res chain seq x y z
N MET A 1 -42.59 73.06 -4.65
CA MET A 1 -43.42 72.25 -5.59
C MET A 1 -42.56 71.16 -6.18
N ARG A 2 -43.13 69.94 -6.26
CA ARG A 2 -42.62 68.68 -6.82
C ARG A 2 -41.60 67.88 -6.01
N ALA A 3 -42.19 67.03 -5.16
CA ALA A 3 -41.68 65.75 -4.70
C ALA A 3 -41.49 64.77 -5.87
N GLY A 4 -40.61 63.77 -5.70
CA GLY A 4 -40.55 62.66 -6.65
C GLY A 4 -39.42 61.65 -6.50
N ARG A 5 -39.57 60.75 -5.51
CA ARG A 5 -39.23 59.31 -5.57
C ARG A 5 -37.76 58.89 -5.52
N ALA A 6 -37.40 58.39 -4.34
CA ALA A 6 -36.29 57.49 -4.08
C ALA A 6 -36.48 56.15 -4.79
N PHE A 7 -35.42 55.66 -5.45
CA PHE A 7 -35.25 54.27 -5.82
C PHE A 7 -34.08 53.72 -5.00
N ALA A 8 -34.39 52.83 -4.05
CA ALA A 8 -33.40 52.05 -3.32
C ALA A 8 -32.92 50.92 -4.25
N LEU A 9 -31.67 51.03 -4.72
CA LEU A 9 -31.00 49.93 -5.42
C LEU A 9 -30.31 49.07 -4.36
N VAL A 10 -30.87 47.89 -4.12
CA VAL A 10 -30.27 46.84 -3.30
C VAL A 10 -29.15 46.18 -4.13
N CYS A 11 -27.90 46.57 -3.87
CA CYS A 11 -26.73 45.89 -4.42
C CYS A 11 -26.39 44.67 -3.55
N VAL A 12 -26.91 43.50 -3.92
CA VAL A 12 -26.34 42.21 -3.48
C VAL A 12 -25.14 41.94 -4.39
N LEU A 13 -23.95 42.33 -3.94
CA LEU A 13 -22.69 41.88 -4.52
C LEU A 13 -22.20 40.68 -3.71
N VAL A 14 -22.46 39.50 -4.26
CA VAL A 14 -21.83 38.23 -3.85
C VAL A 14 -20.34 38.33 -4.15
N GLY A 15 -19.52 38.24 -3.12
CA GLY A 15 -18.06 38.14 -3.25
C GLY A 15 -17.68 36.79 -3.86
N LEU A 16 -17.43 36.76 -5.16
CA LEU A 16 -16.68 35.69 -5.81
C LEU A 16 -15.19 36.02 -5.65
N ALA A 17 -14.56 35.47 -4.62
CA ALA A 17 -13.11 35.41 -4.54
C ALA A 17 -12.61 34.37 -5.55
N SER A 18 -12.34 34.82 -6.77
CA SER A 18 -11.57 34.07 -7.77
C SER A 18 -10.10 34.04 -7.36
N GLY A 19 -9.75 33.09 -6.50
CA GLY A 19 -8.36 32.70 -6.26
C GLY A 19 -7.92 31.70 -7.32
N CYS A 20 -7.31 32.19 -8.40
CA CYS A 20 -6.51 31.36 -9.29
C CYS A 20 -5.26 30.89 -8.54
N THR A 21 -5.27 29.68 -7.98
CA THR A 21 -4.02 28.98 -7.67
C THR A 21 -3.63 28.14 -8.87
N ALA A 22 -2.45 28.46 -9.41
CA ALA A 22 -1.78 27.75 -10.47
C ALA A 22 -1.75 26.25 -10.21
N GLY A 23 -1.96 25.47 -11.28
CA GLY A 23 -1.99 24.02 -11.26
C GLY A 23 -0.74 23.46 -10.59
N GLY A 24 -0.97 22.79 -9.45
CA GLY A 24 -0.02 21.83 -8.93
C GLY A 24 0.09 20.70 -9.95
N THR A 25 1.27 20.54 -10.54
CA THR A 25 1.69 19.28 -11.13
C THR A 25 1.46 18.19 -10.09
N ALA A 26 0.56 17.26 -10.39
CA ALA A 26 0.39 16.05 -9.61
C ALA A 26 1.76 15.35 -9.49
N GLY A 27 2.27 15.25 -8.26
CA GLY A 27 3.33 14.31 -7.91
C GLY A 27 2.82 12.87 -8.06
N PRO A 28 3.73 11.89 -8.08
CA PRO A 28 3.43 10.53 -8.51
C PRO A 28 2.41 9.91 -7.55
N THR A 29 1.58 9.02 -8.07
CA THR A 29 0.48 8.31 -7.41
C THR A 29 0.77 8.02 -5.93
N ASP A 30 0.34 8.95 -5.08
CA ASP A 30 0.29 8.76 -3.64
C ASP A 30 -0.79 7.69 -3.45
N ALA A 31 -0.37 6.44 -3.24
CA ALA A 31 -1.29 5.32 -3.11
C ALA A 31 -2.17 5.63 -1.89
N ARG A 32 -3.37 6.12 -2.18
CA ARG A 32 -4.22 6.73 -1.18
C ARG A 32 -4.59 5.62 -0.18
N PRO A 33 -4.36 5.82 1.13
CA PRO A 33 -4.86 4.88 2.13
C PRO A 33 -6.35 4.65 1.87
N THR A 34 -6.74 3.39 1.68
CA THR A 34 -8.16 3.09 1.60
C THR A 34 -8.74 3.19 3.01
N GLY A 35 -9.96 3.72 3.11
CA GLY A 35 -10.67 3.98 4.36
C GLY A 35 -11.09 2.72 5.12
N ALA A 36 -10.28 1.65 5.14
CA ALA A 36 -10.49 0.46 5.95
C ALA A 36 -10.12 0.69 7.43
N THR A 37 -10.44 1.88 7.95
CA THR A 37 -10.31 2.20 9.37
C THR A 37 -11.65 1.99 10.04
N VAL A 38 -11.68 1.20 11.11
CA VAL A 38 -12.89 0.92 11.89
C VAL A 38 -12.65 1.34 13.34
N ALA A 39 -13.71 1.80 14.01
CA ALA A 39 -13.65 2.10 15.44
C ALA A 39 -13.37 0.81 16.25
N PRO A 40 -12.57 0.87 17.33
CA PRO A 40 -12.28 -0.30 18.14
C PRO A 40 -13.54 -0.84 18.81
N ALA A 41 -13.76 -2.16 18.73
CA ALA A 41 -14.75 -2.85 19.54
C ALA A 41 -14.23 -3.03 20.97
N PRO A 42 -15.11 -3.20 21.98
CA PRO A 42 -14.69 -3.41 23.37
C PRO A 42 -13.77 -4.62 23.59
N THR A 43 -13.83 -5.60 22.68
CA THR A 43 -13.03 -6.83 22.71
C THR A 43 -11.73 -6.73 21.91
N ASP A 44 -11.53 -5.67 21.12
CA ASP A 44 -10.30 -5.50 20.35
C ASP A 44 -9.13 -5.18 21.33
N PRO A 45 -7.98 -5.86 21.21
CA PRO A 45 -6.82 -5.56 22.05
C PRO A 45 -6.20 -4.20 21.67
N SER A 46 -5.64 -3.50 22.66
CA SER A 46 -4.83 -2.32 22.37
C SER A 46 -3.50 -2.71 21.73
N ALA A 47 -2.83 -1.76 21.05
CA ALA A 47 -1.47 -2.00 20.53
C ALA A 47 -0.47 -2.41 21.65
N ALA A 48 -0.66 -1.92 22.88
CA ALA A 48 0.17 -2.33 24.00
C ALA A 48 -0.10 -3.79 24.41
N ASP A 49 -1.36 -4.23 24.38
CA ASP A 49 -1.73 -5.62 24.65
C ASP A 49 -1.17 -6.55 23.58
N VAL A 50 -1.27 -6.17 22.31
CA VAL A 50 -0.74 -6.97 21.19
C VAL A 50 0.77 -7.14 21.33
N ARG A 51 1.51 -6.08 21.65
CA ARG A 51 2.97 -6.17 21.89
C ARG A 51 3.34 -7.05 23.09
N THR A 52 2.53 -7.04 24.13
CA THR A 52 2.85 -7.74 25.39
C THR A 52 2.47 -9.21 25.36
N ARG A 53 1.36 -9.55 24.69
CA ARG A 53 0.80 -10.92 24.64
C ARG A 53 1.08 -11.64 23.33
N GLY A 54 1.47 -10.92 22.29
CA GLY A 54 1.65 -11.44 20.95
C GLY A 54 2.92 -12.25 20.76
N VAL A 55 2.90 -13.11 19.76
CA VAL A 55 4.09 -13.76 19.21
C VAL A 55 4.92 -12.68 18.53
N ALA A 56 6.19 -12.58 18.90
CA ALA A 56 7.12 -11.65 18.26
C ALA A 56 7.47 -12.15 16.86
N LEU A 57 7.29 -11.28 15.87
CA LEU A 57 7.69 -11.47 14.48
C LEU A 57 8.85 -10.52 14.21
N THR A 58 9.92 -11.01 13.58
CA THR A 58 11.04 -10.16 13.17
C THR A 58 11.26 -10.32 11.68
N ALA A 59 11.14 -9.23 10.94
CA ALA A 59 11.43 -9.18 9.51
C ALA A 59 12.47 -8.09 9.26
N ASN A 60 13.64 -8.47 8.74
CA ASN A 60 14.77 -7.58 8.47
C ASN A 60 15.16 -6.66 9.64
N GLY A 61 15.12 -7.20 10.87
CA GLY A 61 15.46 -6.45 12.09
C GLY A 61 14.33 -5.58 12.64
N VAL A 62 13.16 -5.54 11.99
CA VAL A 62 11.97 -4.82 12.48
C VAL A 62 11.05 -5.80 13.20
N SER A 63 10.76 -5.50 14.47
CA SER A 63 9.87 -6.33 15.29
C SER A 63 8.41 -5.87 15.20
N ALA A 64 7.53 -6.84 15.00
CA ALA A 64 6.09 -6.72 15.15
C ALA A 64 5.61 -7.77 16.16
N ALA A 65 4.37 -7.62 16.64
CA ALA A 65 3.74 -8.62 17.48
C ALA A 65 2.38 -8.99 16.89
N ALA A 66 2.09 -10.29 16.84
CA ALA A 66 0.81 -10.83 16.40
C ALA A 66 0.13 -11.60 17.53
N VAL A 67 -1.11 -11.25 17.86
CA VAL A 67 -1.97 -12.03 18.75
C VAL A 67 -3.02 -12.71 17.90
N PRO A 68 -3.03 -14.05 17.77
CA PRO A 68 -4.15 -14.77 17.17
C PRO A 68 -5.38 -14.71 18.08
N ASP A 69 -6.56 -14.89 17.51
CA ASP A 69 -7.76 -15.15 18.30
C ASP A 69 -7.67 -16.52 19.02
N ALA A 70 -8.50 -16.74 20.03
CA ALA A 70 -8.53 -17.96 20.84
C ALA A 70 -8.70 -19.25 19.99
N THR A 71 -9.32 -19.12 18.81
CA THR A 71 -9.58 -20.21 17.87
C THR A 71 -8.48 -20.42 16.83
N VAL A 72 -7.45 -19.58 16.79
CA VAL A 72 -6.40 -19.56 15.75
C VAL A 72 -5.03 -19.90 16.37
N THR A 73 -4.24 -20.70 15.67
CA THR A 73 -2.80 -20.85 15.91
C THR A 73 -2.03 -19.98 14.94
N ALA A 74 -0.93 -19.40 15.42
CA ALA A 74 -0.02 -18.60 14.62
C ALA A 74 1.37 -19.21 14.68
N ASP A 75 2.00 -19.34 13.51
CA ASP A 75 3.41 -19.68 13.36
C ASP A 75 4.05 -18.74 12.32
N ALA A 76 5.37 -18.66 12.34
CA ALA A 76 6.10 -17.81 11.42
C ALA A 76 7.33 -18.52 10.87
N SER A 77 7.61 -18.28 9.61
CA SER A 77 8.84 -18.69 8.93
C SER A 77 9.59 -17.46 8.44
N THR A 78 10.91 -17.60 8.24
CA THR A 78 11.77 -16.50 7.78
C THR A 78 12.53 -16.97 6.55
N ASP A 79 12.49 -16.15 5.50
CA ASP A 79 13.24 -16.40 4.28
C ASP A 79 14.72 -16.01 4.44
N PRO A 80 15.63 -16.52 3.60
CA PRO A 80 17.06 -16.19 3.69
C PRO A 80 17.36 -14.69 3.55
N ASP A 81 16.48 -13.92 2.90
CA ASP A 81 16.61 -12.46 2.78
C ASP A 81 16.16 -11.71 4.05
N GLY A 82 15.74 -12.43 5.10
CA GLY A 82 15.32 -11.90 6.38
C GLY A 82 13.86 -11.45 6.44
N SER A 83 13.11 -11.55 5.35
CA SER A 83 11.65 -11.35 5.37
C SER A 83 10.93 -12.52 6.06
N ALA A 84 9.71 -12.30 6.55
CA ALA A 84 9.00 -13.29 7.36
C ALA A 84 7.59 -13.55 6.85
N HIS A 85 7.17 -14.81 6.84
CA HIS A 85 5.79 -15.21 6.58
C HIS A 85 5.09 -15.53 7.89
N LEU A 86 3.94 -14.90 8.13
CA LEU A 86 3.03 -15.23 9.22
C LEU A 86 1.96 -16.17 8.69
N HIS A 87 1.85 -17.36 9.27
CA HIS A 87 0.82 -18.35 8.96
C HIS A 87 -0.21 -18.41 10.10
N LEU A 88 -1.49 -18.29 9.75
CA LEU A 88 -2.62 -18.32 10.68
C LEU A 88 -3.53 -19.48 10.31
N VAL A 89 -3.65 -20.45 11.21
CA VAL A 89 -4.44 -21.66 10.99
C VAL A 89 -5.55 -21.73 12.04
N VAL A 90 -6.78 -21.97 11.61
CA VAL A 90 -7.90 -22.22 12.54
C VAL A 90 -7.66 -23.58 13.21
N LYS A 91 -7.74 -23.63 14.54
CA LYS A 91 -7.58 -24.86 15.32
C LYS A 91 -8.64 -25.88 14.92
N ASP A 92 -8.23 -27.13 14.75
CA ASP A 92 -9.16 -28.24 14.56
C ASP A 92 -10.02 -28.39 15.82
N GLY A 93 -11.31 -28.07 15.69
CA GLY A 93 -12.34 -28.34 16.70
C GLY A 93 -12.88 -27.12 17.46
N THR A 94 -13.63 -26.25 16.76
CA THR A 94 -14.90 -25.65 17.26
C THR A 94 -15.79 -25.21 16.09
N GLU A 95 -16.24 -26.13 15.25
CA GLU A 95 -17.58 -25.98 14.65
C GLU A 95 -18.59 -26.36 15.74
N SER A 96 -18.79 -25.50 16.74
CA SER A 96 -19.99 -25.58 17.58
C SER A 96 -21.07 -24.76 16.90
N GLY A 97 -21.72 -25.40 15.93
CA GLY A 97 -22.79 -24.82 15.15
C GLY A 97 -23.41 -25.87 14.27
N SER A 98 -24.19 -26.78 14.88
CA SER A 98 -25.07 -27.71 14.17
C SER A 98 -25.76 -27.00 13.00
N PRO A 99 -25.91 -27.63 11.81
CA PRO A 99 -26.62 -27.02 10.70
C PRO A 99 -28.10 -26.92 11.10
N THR A 100 -28.47 -25.79 11.70
CA THR A 100 -29.87 -25.49 11.94
C THR A 100 -30.41 -25.06 10.60
N THR A 101 -31.24 -25.91 10.00
CA THR A 101 -32.13 -25.55 8.90
C THR A 101 -33.07 -24.45 9.40
N ALA A 102 -32.64 -23.19 9.29
CA ALA A 102 -33.45 -22.03 9.61
C ALA A 102 -33.77 -21.27 8.32
N ALA A 103 -35.07 -21.02 8.17
CA ALA A 103 -35.75 -20.56 6.99
C ALA A 103 -35.30 -19.19 6.47
N THR A 104 -35.48 -19.06 5.15
CA THR A 104 -35.64 -17.87 4.33
C THR A 104 -36.00 -16.58 5.08
N SER A 105 -35.06 -15.62 5.05
CA SER A 105 -35.35 -14.20 4.86
C SER A 105 -34.08 -13.52 4.33
N PRO A 106 -34.09 -12.91 3.13
CA PRO A 106 -32.93 -12.19 2.63
C PRO A 106 -32.88 -10.83 3.32
N THR A 107 -32.27 -10.80 4.50
CA THR A 107 -31.75 -9.53 5.03
C THR A 107 -30.34 -9.41 4.50
N THR A 108 -30.10 -8.46 3.61
CA THR A 108 -28.78 -8.12 3.04
C THR A 108 -27.90 -7.50 4.12
N SER A 109 -27.56 -8.25 5.16
CA SER A 109 -26.46 -7.91 6.05
C SER A 109 -25.21 -8.54 5.46
N ALA A 110 -24.21 -7.71 5.15
CA ALA A 110 -22.89 -8.19 4.79
C ALA A 110 -22.43 -9.19 5.85
N PRO A 111 -21.90 -10.37 5.47
CA PRO A 111 -21.49 -11.34 6.45
C PRO A 111 -20.44 -10.71 7.38
N ALA A 112 -20.62 -10.89 8.69
CA ALA A 112 -19.74 -10.30 9.69
C ALA A 112 -18.31 -10.85 9.50
N ALA A 113 -17.35 -9.94 9.42
CA ALA A 113 -15.94 -10.30 9.33
C ALA A 113 -15.53 -11.00 10.62
N VAL A 114 -14.91 -12.18 10.52
CA VAL A 114 -14.44 -12.96 11.67
C VAL A 114 -12.97 -12.62 11.90
N PRO A 115 -12.60 -11.97 13.03
CA PRO A 115 -11.22 -11.67 13.34
C PRO A 115 -10.39 -12.95 13.49
N LEU A 116 -9.23 -13.00 12.83
CA LEU A 116 -8.28 -14.10 12.93
C LEU A 116 -7.11 -13.74 13.86
N ALA A 117 -6.61 -12.50 13.75
CA ALA A 117 -5.48 -12.02 14.52
C ALA A 117 -5.42 -10.49 14.54
N TRP A 118 -4.63 -9.94 15.46
CA TRP A 118 -4.24 -8.54 15.51
C TRP A 118 -2.72 -8.44 15.46
N LEU A 119 -2.22 -7.56 14.61
CA LEU A 119 -0.81 -7.28 14.41
C LEU A 119 -0.53 -5.82 14.75
N THR A 120 0.62 -5.56 15.39
CA THR A 120 1.09 -4.19 15.59
C THR A 120 2.60 -4.08 15.53
N GLY A 121 3.10 -2.89 15.19
CA GLY A 121 4.52 -2.55 15.17
C GLY A 121 5.04 -2.00 16.50
N PRO A 122 6.23 -1.38 16.49
CA PRO A 122 6.82 -0.73 17.65
C PRO A 122 5.93 0.37 18.26
N ALA A 123 6.18 0.73 19.52
CA ALA A 123 5.42 1.78 20.18
C ALA A 123 5.49 3.11 19.41
N GLY A 124 4.34 3.74 19.18
CA GLY A 124 4.23 5.00 18.42
C GLY A 124 4.07 4.83 16.91
N SER A 125 4.10 3.60 16.39
CA SER A 125 3.85 3.35 14.97
C SER A 125 2.39 3.62 14.57
N THR A 126 2.19 3.97 13.31
CA THR A 126 0.88 4.06 12.63
C THR A 126 0.78 2.97 11.56
N ALA A 127 -0.44 2.62 11.13
CA ALA A 127 -0.65 1.65 10.05
C ALA A 127 -1.65 2.16 9.02
N ALA A 128 -1.46 1.75 7.77
CA ALA A 128 -2.38 2.03 6.67
C ALA A 128 -2.57 0.79 5.81
N VAL A 129 -3.79 0.58 5.32
CA VAL A 129 -4.13 -0.43 4.31
C VAL A 129 -4.24 0.28 2.96
N LEU A 130 -3.62 -0.29 1.95
CA LEU A 130 -3.54 0.24 0.60
C LEU A 130 -4.61 -0.38 -0.29
N GLU A 131 -4.79 0.15 -1.49
CA GLU A 131 -5.88 -0.22 -2.40
C GLU A 131 -5.82 -1.69 -2.85
N ASP A 132 -4.62 -2.25 -2.99
CA ASP A 132 -4.41 -3.66 -3.33
C ASP A 132 -4.52 -4.61 -2.12
N GLY A 133 -4.91 -4.09 -0.95
CA GLY A 133 -5.04 -4.85 0.29
C GLY A 133 -3.73 -5.12 1.01
N SER A 134 -2.59 -4.67 0.48
CA SER A 134 -1.32 -4.63 1.22
C SER A 134 -1.38 -3.59 2.33
N ALA A 135 -0.48 -3.66 3.31
CA ALA A 135 -0.43 -2.71 4.41
C ALA A 135 0.98 -2.23 4.70
N VAL A 136 1.07 -1.03 5.27
CA VAL A 136 2.33 -0.44 5.74
C VAL A 136 2.19 -0.07 7.21
N ILE A 137 3.25 -0.30 7.98
CA ILE A 137 3.44 0.23 9.31
C ILE A 137 4.57 1.25 9.24
N SER A 138 4.29 2.46 9.70
CA SER A 138 5.23 3.58 9.71
C SER A 138 5.60 3.96 11.14
N ALA A 139 6.80 4.50 11.32
CA ALA A 139 7.25 5.08 12.58
C ALA A 139 6.45 6.36 12.91
N SER A 140 6.65 6.88 14.11
CA SER A 140 5.97 8.11 14.56
C SER A 140 6.31 9.35 13.73
N ASP A 141 7.45 9.35 13.04
CA ASP A 141 7.88 10.41 12.12
C ASP A 141 7.41 10.19 10.67
N GLY A 142 6.67 9.11 10.42
CA GLY A 142 6.18 8.72 9.10
C GLY A 142 7.13 7.85 8.29
N SER A 143 8.33 7.54 8.78
CA SER A 143 9.26 6.67 8.05
C SER A 143 8.70 5.25 7.91
N PHE A 144 8.95 4.59 6.80
CA PHE A 144 8.59 3.19 6.61
C PHE A 144 9.28 2.30 7.65
N LEU A 145 8.54 1.38 8.28
CA LEU A 145 9.10 0.34 9.16
C LEU A 145 8.87 -1.06 8.59
N LEU A 146 7.63 -1.38 8.22
CA LEU A 146 7.24 -2.73 7.84
C LEU A 146 6.19 -2.70 6.74
N GLY A 147 6.38 -3.51 5.71
CA GLY A 147 5.41 -3.73 4.65
C GLY A 147 4.81 -5.13 4.77
N LEU A 148 3.54 -5.26 4.40
CA LEU A 148 2.79 -6.50 4.45
C LEU A 148 2.08 -6.75 3.13
N SER A 149 2.29 -7.92 2.55
CA SER A 149 1.47 -8.39 1.43
C SER A 149 0.05 -8.72 1.91
N ALA A 150 -0.94 -8.52 1.04
CA ALA A 150 -2.33 -8.84 1.35
C ALA A 150 -2.45 -10.28 1.90
N PRO A 151 -3.20 -10.51 3.00
CA PRO A 151 -3.30 -11.82 3.59
C PRO A 151 -4.17 -12.71 2.71
N THR A 152 -3.68 -13.91 2.39
CA THR A 152 -4.36 -14.84 1.48
C THR A 152 -4.38 -16.26 2.04
N PRO A 153 -5.36 -17.09 1.67
CA PRO A 153 -6.55 -16.77 0.88
C PRO A 153 -7.65 -16.08 1.72
N SER A 154 -8.55 -15.36 1.05
CA SER A 154 -9.82 -14.87 1.61
C SER A 154 -9.71 -14.15 2.96
N ALA A 155 -8.69 -13.31 3.12
CA ALA A 155 -8.52 -12.47 4.30
C ALA A 155 -8.23 -11.04 3.87
N ARG A 156 -8.37 -10.09 4.81
CA ARG A 156 -8.00 -8.69 4.59
C ARG A 156 -7.47 -8.05 5.87
N PHE A 157 -6.73 -6.97 5.69
CA PHE A 157 -6.39 -6.07 6.79
C PHE A 157 -7.48 -5.01 7.00
N THR A 158 -7.69 -4.68 8.27
CA THR A 158 -8.50 -3.54 8.72
C THR A 158 -7.70 -2.78 9.79
N VAL A 159 -7.62 -1.45 9.70
CA VAL A 159 -7.01 -0.64 10.78
C VAL A 159 -8.03 -0.46 11.90
N VAL A 160 -7.64 -0.78 13.14
CA VAL A 160 -8.51 -0.66 14.32
C VAL A 160 -8.12 0.58 15.14
N GLY A 161 -8.99 1.58 15.09
CA GLY A 161 -8.80 2.87 15.77
C GLY A 161 -7.75 3.76 15.11
N THR A 162 -7.57 4.96 15.67
CA THR A 162 -6.53 5.92 15.30
C THR A 162 -5.99 6.58 16.57
N PRO A 163 -4.69 6.93 16.67
CA PRO A 163 -3.64 6.78 15.66
C PRO A 163 -2.93 5.41 15.68
N ALA A 164 -3.43 4.42 16.43
CA ALA A 164 -2.70 3.18 16.70
C ALA A 164 -2.58 2.24 15.48
N ALA A 165 -1.38 1.67 15.28
CA ALA A 165 -1.06 0.65 14.28
C ALA A 165 -1.62 -0.75 14.60
N VAL A 166 -2.88 -0.88 15.00
CA VAL A 166 -3.48 -2.21 15.16
C VAL A 166 -4.09 -2.62 13.83
N LEU A 167 -3.43 -3.52 13.13
CA LEU A 167 -3.98 -4.20 11.95
C LEU A 167 -4.72 -5.44 12.41
N ARG A 168 -6.03 -5.49 12.18
CA ARG A 168 -6.81 -6.72 12.34
C ARG A 168 -6.83 -7.49 11.02
N ILE A 169 -6.58 -8.79 11.11
CA ILE A 169 -6.69 -9.72 9.98
C ILE A 169 -8.05 -10.36 10.10
N ASP A 170 -8.93 -10.04 9.15
CA ASP A 170 -10.30 -10.55 9.13
C ASP A 170 -10.46 -11.60 8.03
N HIS A 171 -11.12 -12.71 8.34
CA HIS A 171 -11.57 -13.64 7.31
C HIS A 171 -12.73 -13.01 6.51
N VAL A 172 -12.66 -13.12 5.19
CA VAL A 172 -13.70 -12.66 4.26
C VAL A 172 -14.55 -13.86 3.85
N THR A 173 -15.69 -14.03 4.53
CA THR A 173 -16.68 -15.06 4.19
C THR A 173 -17.50 -14.64 2.96
N GLY A 174 -17.90 -15.62 2.14
CA GLY A 174 -18.81 -15.39 1.00
C GLY A 174 -18.17 -14.77 -0.25
N SER A 175 -16.85 -14.80 -0.39
CA SER A 175 -16.18 -14.39 -1.63
C SER A 175 -16.50 -15.36 -2.77
N ALA A 176 -16.80 -14.83 -3.97
CA ALA A 176 -16.99 -15.62 -5.19
C ALA A 176 -15.74 -16.40 -5.65
N LEU A 177 -14.61 -16.22 -4.94
CA LEU A 177 -13.33 -16.90 -5.18
C LEU A 177 -13.24 -18.32 -4.57
N GLY A 178 -14.36 -18.84 -4.04
CA GLY A 178 -14.44 -20.18 -3.46
C GLY A 178 -14.23 -20.18 -1.95
N ALA A 179 -14.79 -21.19 -1.27
CA ALA A 179 -14.58 -21.39 0.15
C ALA A 179 -13.11 -21.73 0.40
N THR A 180 -12.50 -21.07 1.38
CA THR A 180 -11.22 -21.54 1.95
C THR A 180 -11.50 -22.91 2.56
N ALA A 181 -10.73 -23.93 2.16
CA ALA A 181 -10.86 -25.24 2.77
C ALA A 181 -10.67 -25.09 4.30
N THR A 182 -11.57 -25.67 5.09
CA THR A 182 -11.44 -25.70 6.55
C THR A 182 -10.05 -26.20 6.91
N GLY A 183 -9.29 -25.40 7.68
CA GLY A 183 -7.92 -25.72 8.09
C GLY A 183 -6.79 -25.19 7.18
N ALA A 184 -7.07 -24.54 6.04
CA ALA A 184 -6.01 -23.94 5.22
C ALA A 184 -5.44 -22.65 5.87
N PRO A 185 -4.11 -22.45 5.88
CA PRO A 185 -3.50 -21.27 6.49
C PRO A 185 -3.81 -19.99 5.72
N VAL A 186 -4.18 -18.94 6.44
CA VAL A 186 -4.07 -17.56 5.95
C VAL A 186 -2.62 -17.12 6.15
N THR A 187 -1.95 -16.74 5.06
CA THR A 187 -0.56 -16.29 5.07
C THR A 187 -0.47 -14.82 4.67
N THR A 188 0.38 -14.08 5.37
CA THR A 188 0.85 -12.75 4.95
C THR A 188 2.37 -12.69 5.04
N TRP A 189 2.98 -12.01 4.07
CA TRP A 189 4.42 -11.85 3.98
C TRP A 189 4.81 -10.45 4.43
N LEU A 190 5.71 -10.37 5.41
CA LEU A 190 6.19 -9.15 6.04
C LEU A 190 7.66 -8.92 5.70
N SER A 191 8.02 -7.68 5.41
CA SER A 191 9.41 -7.29 5.21
C SER A 191 9.68 -5.89 5.77
N GLY A 192 10.82 -5.75 6.46
CA GLY A 192 11.38 -4.46 6.84
C GLY A 192 12.33 -3.89 5.80
N SER A 193 12.69 -4.67 4.77
CA SER A 193 13.67 -4.29 3.74
C SER A 193 13.13 -4.57 2.35
N ALA A 194 12.95 -3.52 1.56
CA ALA A 194 12.59 -3.59 0.15
C ALA A 194 13.82 -3.50 -0.77
N VAL A 195 14.85 -2.74 -0.35
CA VAL A 195 16.12 -2.59 -1.05
C VAL A 195 17.21 -3.36 -0.30
N VAL A 196 17.67 -4.48 -0.86
CA VAL A 196 18.77 -5.28 -0.29
C VAL A 196 20.12 -4.58 -0.52
N ALA A 197 20.31 -4.01 -1.71
CA ALA A 197 21.49 -3.22 -2.05
C ALA A 197 21.15 -2.20 -3.14
N ALA A 198 21.86 -1.08 -3.16
CA ALA A 198 21.81 -0.11 -4.24
C ALA A 198 23.20 0.52 -4.43
N THR A 199 23.78 0.41 -5.63
CA THR A 199 25.14 0.89 -5.91
C THR A 199 25.20 1.69 -7.20
N TRP A 200 25.77 2.90 -7.12
CA TRP A 200 26.03 3.72 -8.30
C TRP A 200 27.19 3.14 -9.14
N GLY A 201 27.00 3.13 -10.45
CA GLY A 201 28.00 2.72 -11.42
C GLY A 201 27.75 3.34 -12.79
N VAL A 202 28.20 2.64 -13.83
CA VAL A 202 27.98 3.01 -15.23
C VAL A 202 27.32 1.84 -15.94
N ALA A 203 26.17 2.10 -16.55
CA ALA A 203 25.46 1.15 -17.41
C ALA A 203 24.85 1.90 -18.59
N GLU A 204 24.68 1.21 -19.72
CA GLU A 204 24.04 1.74 -20.93
C GLU A 204 24.57 3.11 -21.40
N GLY A 205 25.85 3.39 -21.15
CA GLY A 205 26.53 4.60 -21.61
C GLY A 205 26.47 5.79 -20.66
N GLY A 206 25.91 5.65 -19.46
CA GLY A 206 25.83 6.72 -18.48
C GLY A 206 25.80 6.25 -17.04
N ARG A 207 25.64 7.21 -16.12
CA ARG A 207 25.50 6.93 -14.69
C ARG A 207 24.24 6.09 -14.44
N SER A 208 24.34 5.00 -13.69
CA SER A 208 23.22 4.10 -13.40
C SER A 208 23.28 3.62 -11.96
N LEU A 209 22.13 3.54 -11.30
CA LEU A 209 21.98 2.95 -9.97
C LEU A 209 21.50 1.51 -10.14
N GLU A 210 22.35 0.56 -9.78
CA GLU A 210 21.99 -0.85 -9.74
C GLU A 210 21.30 -1.16 -8.41
N VAL A 211 20.02 -1.50 -8.46
CA VAL A 211 19.15 -1.82 -7.32
C VAL A 211 18.94 -3.32 -7.25
N THR A 212 19.26 -3.91 -6.10
CA THR A 212 18.89 -5.29 -5.75
C THR A 212 17.66 -5.26 -4.83
N PRO A 213 16.47 -5.62 -5.32
CA PRO A 213 15.27 -5.70 -4.50
C PRO A 213 15.26 -6.98 -3.63
N SER A 214 14.53 -6.95 -2.52
CA SER A 214 14.18 -8.16 -1.76
C SER A 214 13.18 -9.02 -2.52
N GLU A 215 13.05 -10.30 -2.15
CA GLU A 215 12.05 -11.18 -2.78
C GLU A 215 10.63 -10.69 -2.49
N TRP A 216 10.38 -10.19 -1.27
CA TRP A 216 9.12 -9.55 -0.93
C TRP A 216 8.80 -8.35 -1.84
N ALA A 217 9.79 -7.50 -2.14
CA ALA A 217 9.59 -6.35 -2.99
C ALA A 217 9.23 -6.71 -4.45
N ARG A 218 9.67 -7.88 -4.93
CA ARG A 218 9.33 -8.40 -6.27
C ARG A 218 7.85 -8.76 -6.43
N THR A 219 7.11 -8.92 -5.33
CA THR A 219 5.65 -9.14 -5.38
C THR A 219 4.91 -7.97 -6.01
N GLY A 220 5.51 -6.77 -6.01
CA GLY A 220 4.99 -5.58 -6.68
C GLY A 220 3.73 -4.99 -6.06
N THR A 221 3.40 -5.36 -4.83
CA THR A 221 2.32 -4.72 -4.06
C THR A 221 2.57 -3.22 -3.90
N LEU A 222 1.52 -2.44 -3.64
CA LEU A 222 1.65 -1.01 -3.37
C LEU A 222 2.53 -0.75 -2.14
N ALA A 223 2.46 -1.60 -1.12
CA ALA A 223 3.34 -1.53 0.05
C ALA A 223 4.82 -1.75 -0.37
N ALA A 224 5.08 -2.71 -1.25
CA ALA A 224 6.42 -2.96 -1.79
C ALA A 224 6.95 -1.78 -2.61
N GLN A 225 6.11 -1.17 -3.46
CA GLN A 225 6.48 0.01 -4.24
C GLN A 225 6.82 1.22 -3.36
N GLN A 226 5.99 1.50 -2.34
CA GLN A 226 6.27 2.56 -1.36
C GLN A 226 7.56 2.30 -0.57
N ALA A 227 7.77 1.06 -0.12
CA ALA A 227 8.96 0.65 0.61
C ALA A 227 10.23 0.78 -0.25
N LEU A 228 10.18 0.32 -1.50
CA LEU A 228 11.28 0.42 -2.46
C LEU A 228 11.73 1.88 -2.63
N TRP A 229 10.79 2.77 -2.97
CA TRP A 229 11.14 4.17 -3.22
C TRP A 229 11.63 4.89 -1.96
N SER A 230 10.93 4.72 -0.83
CA SER A 230 11.31 5.37 0.43
C SER A 230 12.70 4.95 0.90
N GLN A 231 13.02 3.66 0.85
CA GLN A 231 14.34 3.16 1.24
C GLN A 231 15.43 3.56 0.25
N LEU A 232 15.13 3.50 -1.06
CA LEU A 232 16.08 3.90 -2.08
C LEU A 232 16.49 5.37 -1.94
N VAL A 233 15.52 6.28 -1.77
CA VAL A 233 15.79 7.72 -1.59
C VAL A 233 16.47 8.00 -0.25
N ALA A 234 16.14 7.25 0.81
CA ALA A 234 16.85 7.38 2.08
C ALA A 234 18.33 6.98 1.97
N GLN A 235 18.64 5.93 1.20
CA GLN A 235 20.02 5.48 0.96
C GLN A 235 20.76 6.35 -0.06
N HIS A 236 20.07 6.81 -1.10
CA HIS A 236 20.60 7.58 -2.23
C HIS A 236 19.71 8.80 -2.51
N PRO A 237 19.85 9.89 -1.75
CA PRO A 237 18.99 11.08 -1.90
C PRO A 237 19.06 11.71 -3.30
N ASP A 238 20.17 11.51 -4.00
CA ASP A 238 20.39 11.99 -5.37
C ASP A 238 19.65 11.17 -6.44
N ALA A 239 19.05 10.03 -6.07
CA ALA A 239 18.14 9.27 -6.93
C ALA A 239 16.72 9.85 -6.96
N ASN A 240 16.39 10.82 -6.10
CA ASN A 240 15.06 11.40 -5.96
C ASN A 240 14.66 12.29 -7.15
N SER A 241 14.34 11.66 -8.26
CA SER A 241 13.84 12.31 -9.47
C SER A 241 12.64 11.54 -10.03
N PRO A 242 11.69 12.22 -10.70
CA PRO A 242 10.54 11.56 -11.31
C PRO A 242 10.94 10.43 -12.27
N THR A 243 11.91 10.66 -13.16
CA THR A 243 12.35 9.64 -14.12
C THR A 243 12.88 8.37 -13.46
N MET A 244 13.67 8.49 -12.39
CA MET A 244 14.19 7.32 -11.68
C MET A 244 13.10 6.57 -10.92
N HIS A 245 12.12 7.29 -10.36
CA HIS A 245 10.96 6.67 -9.73
C HIS A 245 10.15 5.85 -10.74
N GLU A 246 9.81 6.45 -11.89
CA GLU A 246 9.03 5.77 -12.93
C GLU A 246 9.76 4.56 -13.52
N GLN A 247 11.08 4.62 -13.67
CA GLN A 247 11.89 3.47 -14.07
C GLN A 247 11.83 2.35 -13.02
N LEU A 248 11.96 2.69 -11.72
CA LEU A 248 11.89 1.71 -10.64
C LEU A 248 10.53 0.99 -10.63
N LEU A 249 9.44 1.74 -10.73
CA LEU A 249 8.09 1.17 -10.80
C LEU A 249 7.90 0.31 -12.06
N CYS A 250 8.45 0.73 -13.20
CA CYS A 250 8.43 -0.08 -14.41
C CYS A 250 9.16 -1.41 -14.22
N HIS A 251 10.31 -1.44 -13.54
CA HIS A 251 11.05 -2.68 -13.26
C HIS A 251 10.27 -3.62 -12.34
N VAL A 252 9.57 -3.07 -11.33
CA VAL A 252 8.68 -3.86 -10.46
C VAL A 252 7.62 -4.59 -11.29
N LEU A 253 7.03 -3.94 -12.30
CA LEU A 253 5.94 -4.52 -13.10
C LEU A 253 6.44 -5.40 -14.26
N GLY A 254 7.51 -4.97 -14.95
CA GLY A 254 7.96 -5.55 -16.21
C GLY A 254 9.22 -6.41 -16.12
N ALA A 255 9.94 -6.37 -14.98
CA ALA A 255 11.22 -7.03 -14.80
C ALA A 255 11.41 -7.63 -13.39
N ALA A 256 10.31 -7.99 -12.71
CA ALA A 256 10.32 -8.50 -11.34
C ALA A 256 11.28 -9.66 -11.11
N GLY A 257 11.46 -10.54 -12.11
CA GLY A 257 12.34 -11.72 -12.02
C GLY A 257 13.84 -11.46 -12.21
N LYS A 258 14.28 -10.24 -12.53
CA LYS A 258 15.72 -9.93 -12.68
C LYS A 258 16.39 -9.75 -11.34
N SER A 259 17.57 -10.33 -11.11
CA SER A 259 18.32 -10.17 -9.85
C SER A 259 18.55 -8.71 -9.47
N THR A 260 18.86 -7.86 -10.45
CA THR A 260 19.09 -6.42 -10.28
C THR A 260 18.32 -5.60 -11.32
N TRP A 261 18.06 -4.34 -10.97
CA TRP A 261 17.44 -3.33 -11.82
C TRP A 261 18.36 -2.14 -11.98
N HIS A 262 18.50 -1.63 -13.20
CA HIS A 262 19.26 -0.44 -13.48
C HIS A 262 18.31 0.73 -13.71
N ILE A 263 18.50 1.81 -12.97
CA ILE A 263 17.73 3.04 -13.10
C ILE A 263 18.67 4.23 -13.24
N GLU A 264 18.35 5.12 -14.18
CA GLU A 264 19.29 6.15 -14.61
C GLU A 264 18.69 7.56 -14.53
N PRO A 265 19.45 8.55 -14.00
CA PRO A 265 18.98 9.93 -13.92
C PRO A 265 18.91 10.63 -15.30
N TRP A 266 19.59 10.10 -16.31
CA TRP A 266 19.67 10.71 -17.66
C TRP A 266 18.61 10.21 -18.63
N ARG A 267 17.80 9.22 -18.24
CA ARG A 267 16.66 8.76 -19.04
C ARG A 267 15.59 9.82 -19.06
N PRO A 268 14.99 10.11 -20.23
CA PRO A 268 13.95 11.12 -20.30
C PRO A 268 12.70 10.66 -19.55
N GLN A 269 12.00 11.62 -18.96
CA GLN A 269 10.68 11.38 -18.41
C GLN A 269 9.67 11.21 -19.56
N VAL A 270 8.91 10.12 -19.52
CA VAL A 270 7.86 9.77 -20.49
C VAL A 270 6.62 9.34 -19.72
N ASP A 271 5.48 9.21 -20.40
CA ASP A 271 4.29 8.62 -19.79
C ASP A 271 4.48 7.12 -19.48
N ALA A 272 3.70 6.59 -18.55
CA ALA A 272 3.83 5.22 -18.06
C ALA A 272 3.71 4.16 -19.17
N LEU A 273 2.86 4.38 -20.18
CA LEU A 273 2.69 3.44 -21.28
C LEU A 273 3.93 3.42 -22.18
N THR A 274 4.53 4.59 -22.44
CA THR A 274 5.80 4.70 -23.15
C THR A 274 6.95 4.07 -22.36
N MET A 275 7.02 4.28 -21.03
CA MET A 275 8.01 3.64 -20.15
C MET A 275 7.96 2.10 -20.26
N LEU A 276 6.76 1.52 -20.18
CA LEU A 276 6.56 0.07 -20.33
C LEU A 276 6.91 -0.43 -21.74
N ARG A 277 6.47 0.27 -22.79
CA ARG A 277 6.75 -0.12 -24.19
C ARG A 277 8.24 -0.11 -24.52
N THR A 278 8.98 0.82 -23.93
CA THR A 278 10.44 0.94 -24.08
C THR A 278 11.21 0.06 -23.09
N ARG A 279 10.52 -0.89 -22.43
CA ARG A 279 11.10 -1.86 -21.50
C ARG A 279 11.89 -1.19 -20.37
N CYS A 280 11.32 -0.12 -19.82
CA CYS A 280 11.86 0.68 -18.72
C CYS A 280 13.11 1.50 -19.04
N ASN A 281 13.56 1.53 -20.31
CA ASN A 281 14.79 2.21 -20.74
C ASN A 281 14.50 3.21 -21.88
N PRO A 282 13.64 4.23 -21.68
CA PRO A 282 13.31 5.18 -22.74
C PRO A 282 14.56 5.96 -23.18
N THR A 283 14.55 6.42 -24.41
CA THR A 283 15.59 7.23 -25.03
C THR A 283 15.02 8.58 -25.47
N ALA A 284 15.89 9.51 -25.87
CA ALA A 284 15.44 10.82 -26.36
C ALA A 284 14.46 10.73 -27.54
N ALA A 285 14.52 9.65 -28.34
CA ALA A 285 13.60 9.42 -29.46
C ALA A 285 12.18 9.03 -29.02
N ASP A 286 12.01 8.57 -27.78
CA ASP A 286 10.73 8.09 -27.24
C ASP A 286 9.92 9.20 -26.56
N VAL A 287 10.52 10.38 -26.34
CA VAL A 287 9.80 11.56 -25.87
C VAL A 287 8.85 11.98 -26.98
N ALA A 288 7.55 11.98 -26.71
CA ALA A 288 6.53 12.37 -27.67
C ALA A 288 6.93 13.70 -28.32
N THR A 289 7.19 13.66 -29.64
CA THR A 289 7.22 14.89 -30.43
C THR A 289 5.79 15.43 -30.43
N PRO A 290 5.54 16.70 -30.07
CA PRO A 290 4.22 17.29 -30.26
C PRO A 290 3.77 17.02 -31.70
N PRO A 291 2.48 16.70 -31.95
CA PRO A 291 2.01 16.57 -33.33
C PRO A 291 2.39 17.84 -34.10
N ALA A 292 2.95 17.67 -35.31
CA ALA A 292 3.23 18.79 -36.19
C ALA A 292 1.96 19.66 -36.28
N PRO A 293 2.06 21.00 -36.22
CA PRO A 293 0.89 21.85 -36.34
C PRO A 293 0.19 21.48 -37.64
N THR A 294 -1.04 20.97 -37.53
CA THR A 294 -1.87 20.67 -38.68
C THR A 294 -1.95 21.96 -39.48
N ALA A 295 -1.44 21.93 -40.71
CA ALA A 295 -1.57 23.07 -41.62
C ALA A 295 -3.06 23.44 -41.66
N ALA A 296 -3.38 24.65 -41.20
CA ALA A 296 -4.71 25.19 -41.37
C ALA A 296 -5.00 25.19 -42.87
N ASN A 297 -5.97 24.37 -43.29
CA ASN A 297 -6.48 24.44 -44.65
C ASN A 297 -7.05 25.86 -44.83
N GLY A 298 -6.46 26.59 -45.79
CA GLY A 298 -6.93 27.90 -46.24
C GLY A 298 -8.23 27.82 -47.03
#